data_AF-A0AAX3W5M4-F1
#
_entry.id   AF-A0AAX3W5M4-F1
#
_cell.length_a   1.000
_cell.length_b   1.000
_cell.length_c   1.000
_cell.angle_alpha   90.00
_cell.angle_beta   90.00
_cell.angle_gamma   90.00
#
_symmetry.space_group_name_H-M   'P 1'
#
loop_
_entity.id
_entity.type
_entity.pdbx_description
1 polymer ?
#
loop_
_entity_poly.entity_id
_entity_poly.type
_entity_poly.pdbx_seq_one_letter_code
_entity_poly.pdbx_strand_id
1 'polypeptide(L)'
;MSAAITKHFDTYLILPRITDVMIGSAIGLIGVLIVGRKQASKKLPKTIINTLRIQSQLLHTLFSSNKYHINLIDTLLIREMQTEIMNTKAMYQAALNEIDNDVKKIEYVYPIIFTVEHLAFTLEQAYRRGNLSTLTDEEIGLYLTTYENICKKVEFNVRYDIIELPKLKEFQSIRNELMKLQNLIGYKAET
;
A
#
# COMPACT_ATOMS: atom_id res chain seq x y z
N MET A 1 -11.56 67.83 20.89
CA MET A 1 -11.51 66.95 22.08
C MET A 1 -12.93 66.39 22.23
N SER A 2 -13.25 65.12 22.06
CA SER A 2 -12.47 63.90 22.25
C SER A 2 -13.01 62.83 21.29
N ALA A 3 -12.13 62.23 20.50
CA ALA A 3 -12.44 61.00 19.77
C ALA A 3 -12.35 59.84 20.76
N ALA A 4 -13.48 59.46 21.35
CA ALA A 4 -13.59 58.25 22.16
C ALA A 4 -14.99 57.66 21.98
N ILE A 5 -15.32 57.30 20.74
CA ILE A 5 -16.43 56.39 20.47
C ILE A 5 -15.95 54.99 20.85
N THR A 6 -16.17 54.68 22.13
CA THR A 6 -16.54 53.38 22.70
C THR A 6 -16.28 52.16 21.81
N LYS A 7 -15.07 51.60 21.86
CA LYS A 7 -14.80 50.19 21.52
C LYS A 7 -15.13 49.29 22.72
N HIS A 8 -16.40 49.24 23.11
CA HIS A 8 -16.94 48.19 23.99
C HIS A 8 -17.79 47.21 23.17
N PHE A 9 -17.22 46.70 22.06
CA PHE A 9 -17.83 45.56 21.38
C PHE A 9 -17.63 44.32 22.27
N ASP A 10 -18.63 44.06 23.12
CA ASP A 10 -19.26 42.75 23.25
C ASP A 10 -18.34 41.55 23.47
N THR A 11 -17.26 41.70 24.24
CA THR A 11 -16.42 40.56 24.64
C THR A 11 -17.26 39.47 25.30
N TYR A 12 -18.30 39.84 26.06
CA TYR A 12 -19.23 38.91 26.71
C TYR A 12 -20.14 38.13 25.75
N LEU A 13 -20.45 38.68 24.57
CA LEU A 13 -21.31 38.01 23.56
C LEU A 13 -20.49 37.25 22.51
N ILE A 14 -19.22 37.62 22.32
CA ILE A 14 -18.32 37.03 21.31
C ILE A 14 -17.56 35.82 21.88
N LEU A 15 -17.11 35.88 23.13
CA LEU A 15 -16.28 34.82 23.75
C LEU A 15 -16.96 33.45 23.76
N PRO A 16 -18.25 33.30 24.13
CA PRO A 16 -18.93 32.00 24.18
C PRO A 16 -19.00 31.33 22.81
N ARG A 17 -19.24 32.10 21.73
CA ARG A 17 -19.32 31.57 20.37
C ARG A 17 -17.97 31.05 19.88
N ILE A 18 -16.89 31.74 20.24
CA ILE A 18 -15.52 31.31 19.89
C ILE A 18 -15.19 30.01 20.62
N THR A 19 -15.50 29.91 21.92
CA THR A 19 -15.25 28.68 22.68
C THR A 19 -16.06 27.51 22.15
N ASP A 20 -17.32 27.73 21.78
CA ASP A 20 -18.18 26.67 21.23
C ASP A 20 -17.67 26.17 19.87
N VAL A 21 -17.21 27.06 18.99
CA VAL A 21 -16.61 26.67 17.70
C VAL A 21 -15.28 25.93 17.90
N MET A 22 -14.45 26.35 18.85
CA MET A 22 -13.18 25.67 19.15
C MET A 22 -13.41 24.28 19.74
N ILE A 23 -14.37 24.13 20.65
CA ILE A 23 -14.73 22.84 21.25
C ILE A 23 -15.39 21.94 20.20
N GLY A 24 -16.34 22.46 19.42
CA GLY A 24 -17.02 21.71 18.36
C GLY A 24 -16.08 21.25 17.25
N SER A 25 -15.14 22.09 16.82
CA SER A 25 -14.12 21.72 15.84
C SER A 25 -13.10 20.72 16.41
N ALA A 26 -12.69 20.86 17.67
CA ALA A 26 -11.83 19.88 18.33
C ALA A 26 -12.51 18.52 18.45
N ILE A 27 -13.78 18.47 18.89
CA ILE A 27 -14.58 17.24 18.95
C ILE A 27 -14.79 16.65 17.55
N GLY A 28 -15.09 17.48 16.55
CA GLY A 28 -15.22 17.04 15.16
C GLY A 28 -13.94 16.44 14.61
N LEU A 29 -12.79 17.08 14.88
CA LEU A 29 -11.48 16.59 14.47
C LEU A 29 -11.14 15.28 15.18
N ILE A 30 -11.35 15.21 16.50
CA ILE A 30 -11.17 13.98 17.30
C ILE A 30 -12.09 12.86 16.80
N GLY A 31 -13.35 13.18 16.48
CA GLY A 31 -14.33 12.23 15.96
C GLY A 31 -13.93 11.67 14.60
N VAL A 32 -13.50 12.52 13.67
CA VAL A 32 -12.96 12.09 12.36
C VAL A 32 -11.70 11.22 12.55
N LEU A 33 -10.81 11.62 13.46
CA LEU A 33 -9.59 10.87 13.78
C LEU A 33 -9.89 9.50 14.40
N ILE A 34 -10.92 9.38 15.25
CA ILE A 34 -11.30 8.10 15.88
C ILE A 34 -12.05 7.19 14.90
N VAL A 35 -13.02 7.71 14.14
CA VAL A 35 -13.83 6.91 13.21
C VAL A 35 -13.01 6.43 12.01
N GLY A 36 -12.07 7.24 11.52
CA GLY A 36 -11.12 6.83 10.48
C GLY A 36 -10.19 5.68 10.91
N ARG A 37 -9.89 5.58 12.20
CA ARG A 37 -8.99 4.59 12.82
C ARG A 37 -9.63 3.23 13.13
N LYS A 38 -10.91 2.99 12.85
CA LYS A 38 -11.53 1.66 13.07
C LYS A 38 -11.61 0.80 11.80
N GLN A 39 -10.97 1.25 10.72
CA GLN A 39 -11.14 0.71 9.37
C GLN A 39 -9.81 0.42 8.67
N ALA A 40 -8.67 0.83 9.23
CA ALA A 40 -7.36 0.64 8.64
C ALA A 40 -6.96 -0.83 8.60
N SER A 41 -7.20 -1.60 9.67
CA SER A 41 -6.96 -3.05 9.68
C SER A 41 -7.76 -3.78 8.60
N LYS A 42 -9.01 -3.38 8.37
CA LYS A 42 -9.89 -3.92 7.33
C LYS A 42 -9.48 -3.50 5.91
N LYS A 43 -8.88 -2.30 5.77
CA LYS A 43 -8.43 -1.77 4.48
C LYS A 43 -7.02 -2.23 4.09
N LEU A 44 -6.19 -2.62 5.05
CA LEU A 44 -4.81 -3.04 4.82
C LEU A 44 -4.68 -4.20 3.81
N PRO A 45 -5.49 -5.28 3.86
CA PRO A 45 -5.48 -6.31 2.83
C PRO A 45 -5.72 -5.74 1.42
N LYS A 46 -6.63 -4.76 1.30
CA LYS A 46 -6.97 -4.14 0.01
C LYS A 46 -5.81 -3.31 -0.55
N THR A 47 -5.09 -2.56 0.28
CA THR A 47 -3.95 -1.76 -0.17
C THR A 47 -2.78 -2.64 -0.60
N ILE A 48 -2.55 -3.77 0.10
CA ILE A 48 -1.57 -4.79 -0.30
C ILE A 48 -1.93 -5.34 -1.69
N ILE A 49 -3.19 -5.74 -1.91
CA ILE A 49 -3.66 -6.27 -3.19
C ILE A 49 -3.47 -5.25 -4.32
N ASN A 50 -3.83 -3.98 -4.11
CA ASN A 50 -3.65 -2.94 -5.12
C ASN A 50 -2.17 -2.77 -5.50
N THR A 51 -1.29 -2.75 -4.50
CA THR A 51 0.16 -2.69 -4.70
C THR A 51 0.66 -3.86 -5.54
N LEU A 52 0.26 -5.08 -5.19
CA LEU A 52 0.65 -6.29 -5.91
C LEU A 52 0.15 -6.30 -7.36
N ARG A 53 -1.05 -5.77 -7.61
CA ARG A 53 -1.58 -5.64 -8.98
C ARG A 53 -0.75 -4.70 -9.84
N ILE A 54 -0.33 -3.56 -9.29
CA ILE A 54 0.56 -2.63 -10.02
C ILE A 54 1.93 -3.28 -10.25
N GLN A 55 2.50 -3.95 -9.25
CA GLN A 55 3.77 -4.67 -9.39
C GLN A 55 3.70 -5.77 -10.46
N SER A 56 2.57 -6.48 -10.53
CA SER A 56 2.29 -7.49 -11.56
C SER A 56 2.22 -6.86 -12.95
N GLN A 57 1.56 -5.70 -13.09
CA GLN A 57 1.51 -4.97 -14.36
C GLN A 57 2.89 -4.49 -14.77
N LEU A 58 3.68 -3.95 -13.83
CA LEU A 58 5.02 -3.45 -14.10
C LEU A 58 5.96 -4.58 -14.49
N LEU A 59 5.89 -5.72 -13.80
CA LEU A 59 6.63 -6.92 -14.19
C LEU A 59 6.27 -7.36 -15.60
N HIS A 60 4.98 -7.38 -15.94
CA HIS A 60 4.54 -7.70 -17.29
C HIS A 60 5.15 -6.74 -18.32
N THR A 61 5.06 -5.43 -18.09
CA THR A 61 5.58 -4.44 -19.05
C THR A 61 7.09 -4.53 -19.21
N LEU A 62 7.83 -4.79 -18.13
CA LEU A 62 9.30 -4.86 -18.14
C LEU A 62 9.84 -6.13 -18.82
N PHE A 63 9.17 -7.26 -18.66
CA PHE A 63 9.70 -8.57 -19.05
C PHE A 63 8.91 -9.27 -20.16
N SER A 64 7.79 -8.70 -20.63
CA SER A 64 7.02 -9.30 -21.74
C SER A 64 7.81 -9.26 -23.05
N SER A 65 7.67 -10.34 -23.81
CA SER A 65 8.11 -10.44 -25.21
C SER A 65 7.42 -9.39 -26.10
N ASN A 66 6.20 -8.99 -25.73
CA ASN A 66 5.41 -7.98 -26.41
C ASN A 66 5.74 -6.59 -25.86
N LYS A 67 6.54 -5.84 -26.61
CA LYS A 67 6.95 -4.47 -26.26
C LYS A 67 5.80 -3.48 -26.46
N TYR A 68 4.90 -3.37 -25.49
CA TYR A 68 3.86 -2.33 -25.45
C TYR A 68 4.50 -0.94 -25.39
N HIS A 69 3.95 0.08 -26.07
CA HIS A 69 4.53 1.44 -26.15
C HIS A 69 5.03 2.01 -24.79
N ILE A 70 6.35 1.98 -24.61
CA ILE A 70 7.04 1.75 -23.31
C ILE A 70 7.16 3.02 -22.45
N ASN A 71 7.43 4.20 -23.03
CA ASN A 71 8.09 5.22 -22.20
C ASN A 71 7.16 6.03 -21.28
N LEU A 72 5.91 6.35 -21.69
CA LEU A 72 5.02 7.17 -20.85
C LEU A 72 4.26 6.31 -19.83
N ILE A 73 3.82 5.13 -20.26
CA ILE A 73 3.02 4.19 -19.45
C ILE A 73 3.85 3.70 -18.25
N ASP A 74 5.14 3.42 -18.45
CA ASP A 74 5.99 2.89 -17.38
C ASP A 74 6.28 3.93 -16.30
N THR A 75 6.53 5.19 -16.67
CA THR A 75 6.75 6.26 -15.70
C THR A 75 5.53 6.51 -14.82
N LEU A 76 4.33 6.38 -15.38
CA LEU A 76 3.08 6.49 -14.65
C LEU A 76 2.92 5.32 -13.69
N LEU A 77 3.14 4.09 -14.17
CA LEU A 77 3.00 2.87 -13.38
C LEU A 77 3.99 2.81 -12.20
N ILE A 78 5.23 3.29 -12.39
CA ILE A 78 6.22 3.42 -11.31
C ILE A 78 5.73 4.40 -10.23
N ARG A 79 5.20 5.57 -10.63
CA ARG A 79 4.67 6.56 -9.68
C ARG A 79 3.43 6.02 -8.96
N GLU A 80 2.58 5.29 -9.65
CA GLU A 80 1.40 4.64 -9.07
C GLU A 80 1.83 3.57 -8.05
N MET A 81 2.84 2.76 -8.38
CA MET A 81 3.41 1.76 -7.47
C MET A 81 3.95 2.40 -6.19
N GLN A 82 4.75 3.46 -6.32
CA GLN A 82 5.29 4.20 -5.16
C GLN A 82 4.18 4.79 -4.30
N THR A 83 3.12 5.30 -4.94
CA THR A 83 1.93 5.82 -4.24
C THR A 83 1.23 4.71 -3.45
N GLU A 84 0.98 3.56 -4.07
CA GLU A 84 0.30 2.44 -3.39
C GLU A 84 1.16 1.80 -2.29
N ILE A 85 2.49 1.79 -2.43
CA ILE A 85 3.41 1.39 -1.35
C ILE A 85 3.28 2.35 -0.16
N MET A 86 3.28 3.66 -0.40
CA MET A 86 3.10 4.66 0.64
C MET A 86 1.74 4.49 1.33
N ASN A 87 0.67 4.29 0.55
CA ASN A 87 -0.68 4.02 1.07
C ASN A 87 -0.71 2.76 1.93
N THR A 88 -0.08 1.68 1.48
CA THR A 88 0.02 0.41 2.21
C THR A 88 0.75 0.57 3.53
N LYS A 89 1.88 1.31 3.55
CA LYS A 89 2.63 1.59 4.78
C LYS A 89 1.85 2.48 5.75
N ALA A 90 1.18 3.51 5.24
CA ALA A 90 0.32 4.37 6.05
C ALA A 90 -0.85 3.57 6.66
N MET A 91 -1.46 2.68 5.89
CA MET A 91 -2.54 1.81 6.35
C MET A 91 -2.04 0.83 7.42
N TYR A 92 -0.85 0.28 7.25
CA TYR A 92 -0.21 -0.58 8.24
C TYR A 92 0.07 0.16 9.55
N GLN A 93 0.64 1.37 9.48
CA GLN A 93 0.88 2.20 10.66
C GLN A 93 -0.43 2.59 11.36
N ALA A 94 -1.49 2.91 10.60
CA ALA A 94 -2.79 3.18 11.17
C ALA A 94 -3.39 1.92 11.82
N ALA A 95 -3.25 0.75 11.19
CA ALA A 95 -3.73 -0.55 11.69
C ALA A 95 -3.08 -0.97 13.02
N LEU A 96 -1.80 -0.63 13.23
CA LEU A 96 -1.08 -0.86 14.49
C LEU A 96 -1.61 0.00 15.64
N ASN A 97 -2.17 1.18 15.33
CA ASN A 97 -2.62 2.16 16.32
C ASN A 97 -4.15 2.16 16.51
N GLU A 98 -4.86 1.14 16.00
CA GLU A 98 -6.30 0.98 16.23
C GLU A 98 -6.56 0.43 17.64
N ILE A 99 -7.54 1.02 18.33
CA ILE A 99 -7.84 0.73 19.75
C ILE A 99 -8.37 -0.71 19.95
N ASP A 100 -9.12 -1.25 18.98
CA ASP A 100 -9.84 -2.53 19.09
C ASP A 100 -9.14 -3.68 18.36
N ASN A 101 -7.89 -3.51 17.92
CA ASN A 101 -7.22 -4.48 17.06
C ASN A 101 -6.28 -5.42 17.83
N ASP A 102 -6.14 -6.64 17.34
CA ASP A 102 -5.15 -7.60 17.83
C ASP A 102 -3.78 -7.20 17.27
N VAL A 103 -3.09 -6.31 18.00
CA VAL A 103 -1.80 -5.74 17.61
C VAL A 103 -0.81 -6.83 17.19
N LYS A 104 -0.81 -7.97 17.88
CA LYS A 104 0.05 -9.12 17.53
C LYS A 104 -0.25 -9.62 16.12
N LYS A 105 -1.53 -9.77 15.75
CA LYS A 105 -1.93 -10.16 14.37
C LYS A 105 -1.47 -9.17 13.31
N ILE A 106 -1.42 -7.87 13.62
CA ILE A 106 -0.92 -6.86 12.69
C ILE A 106 0.61 -6.85 12.63
N GLU A 107 1.31 -6.99 13.75
CA GLU A 107 2.78 -7.08 13.77
C GLU A 107 3.30 -8.23 12.88
N TYR A 108 2.58 -9.36 12.82
CA TYR A 108 2.90 -10.46 11.90
C TYR A 108 2.76 -10.12 10.41
N VAL A 109 2.11 -9.00 10.06
CA VAL A 109 2.00 -8.51 8.68
C VAL A 109 3.26 -7.73 8.27
N TYR A 110 4.09 -7.26 9.22
CA TYR A 110 5.30 -6.49 8.90
C TYR A 110 6.23 -7.16 7.87
N PRO A 111 6.55 -8.47 7.97
CA PRO A 111 7.40 -9.13 6.97
C PRO A 111 6.80 -9.09 5.55
N ILE A 112 5.47 -9.12 5.44
CA ILE A 112 4.75 -8.99 4.16
C ILE A 112 4.95 -7.58 3.60
N ILE A 113 4.69 -6.55 4.41
CA ILE A 113 4.86 -5.15 3.98
C ILE A 113 6.29 -4.87 3.54
N PHE A 114 7.26 -5.33 4.32
CA PHE A 114 8.68 -5.17 4.02
C PHE A 114 9.05 -5.85 2.69
N THR A 115 8.62 -7.10 2.46
CA THR A 115 8.90 -7.79 1.19
C THR A 115 8.19 -7.15 0.01
N VAL A 116 6.96 -6.65 0.17
CA VAL A 116 6.25 -5.90 -0.88
C VAL A 116 6.98 -4.60 -1.23
N GLU A 117 7.52 -3.88 -0.24
CA GLU A 117 8.35 -2.69 -0.45
C GLU A 117 9.67 -3.03 -1.17
N HIS A 118 10.34 -4.09 -0.76
CA HIS A 118 11.58 -4.53 -1.38
C HIS A 118 11.38 -5.00 -2.83
N LEU A 119 10.24 -5.63 -3.12
CA LEU A 119 9.84 -5.99 -4.48
C LEU A 119 9.60 -4.76 -5.35
N ALA A 120 8.94 -3.71 -4.83
CA ALA A 120 8.76 -2.44 -5.54
C ALA A 120 10.11 -1.79 -5.88
N PHE A 121 11.01 -1.73 -4.90
CA PHE A 121 12.36 -1.18 -5.09
C PHE A 121 13.15 -1.94 -6.17
N THR A 122 13.03 -3.27 -6.19
CA THR A 122 13.73 -4.09 -7.17
C THR A 122 13.14 -3.95 -8.58
N LEU A 123 11.81 -3.85 -8.71
CA LEU A 123 11.14 -3.58 -9.98
C LEU A 123 11.52 -2.19 -10.53
N GLU A 124 11.60 -1.19 -9.67
CA GLU A 124 12.04 0.15 -10.05
C GLU A 124 13.50 0.16 -10.54
N GLN A 125 14.39 -0.62 -9.90
CA GLN A 125 15.75 -0.79 -10.39
C GLN A 125 15.81 -1.47 -11.77
N ALA A 126 14.97 -2.47 -12.00
CA ALA A 126 14.86 -3.13 -13.30
C ALA A 126 14.42 -2.15 -14.39
N TYR A 127 13.39 -1.35 -14.09
CA TYR A 127 12.94 -0.27 -14.96
C TYR A 127 14.08 0.71 -15.30
N ARG A 128 14.80 1.21 -14.28
CA ARG A 128 15.88 2.20 -14.47
C ARG A 128 17.07 1.66 -15.25
N ARG A 129 17.40 0.37 -15.10
CA ARG A 129 18.52 -0.25 -15.83
C ARG A 129 18.23 -0.38 -17.32
N GLY A 130 16.99 -0.69 -17.68
CA GLY A 130 16.60 -0.98 -19.05
C GLY A 130 17.33 -2.19 -19.64
N ASN A 131 17.14 -2.42 -20.95
CA ASN A 131 17.77 -3.51 -21.72
C ASN A 131 17.63 -4.89 -21.05
N LEU A 132 16.43 -5.20 -20.57
CA LEU A 132 16.11 -6.45 -19.89
C LEU A 132 15.92 -7.57 -20.92
N SER A 133 16.37 -8.77 -20.57
CA SER A 133 15.97 -9.99 -21.26
C SER A 133 14.48 -10.24 -21.04
N THR A 134 13.76 -10.53 -22.11
CA THR A 134 12.33 -10.86 -22.04
C THR A 134 12.13 -12.30 -21.57
N LEU A 135 11.07 -12.53 -20.80
CA LEU A 135 10.54 -13.85 -20.50
C LEU A 135 9.64 -14.33 -21.64
N THR A 136 9.50 -15.64 -21.77
CA THR A 136 8.45 -16.25 -22.60
C THR A 136 7.07 -16.02 -21.98
N ASP A 137 6.01 -16.15 -22.78
CA ASP A 137 4.64 -15.99 -22.32
C ASP A 137 4.26 -17.01 -21.23
N GLU A 138 4.83 -18.22 -21.31
CA GLU A 138 4.68 -19.25 -20.26
C GLU A 138 5.37 -18.81 -18.96
N GLU A 139 6.62 -18.37 -19.04
CA GLU A 139 7.38 -17.95 -17.87
C GLU A 139 6.73 -16.75 -17.17
N ILE A 140 6.31 -15.73 -17.93
CA ILE A 140 5.65 -14.56 -17.35
C ILE A 140 4.28 -14.93 -16.77
N GLY A 141 3.57 -15.89 -17.40
CA GLY A 141 2.32 -16.44 -16.88
C GLY A 141 2.46 -17.04 -15.48
N LEU A 142 3.58 -17.69 -15.17
CA LEU A 142 3.87 -18.21 -13.83
C LEU A 142 4.01 -17.09 -12.79
N TYR A 143 4.69 -15.99 -13.15
CA TYR A 143 4.81 -14.82 -12.28
C TYR A 143 3.45 -14.16 -12.03
N LEU A 144 2.66 -13.92 -13.08
CA LEU A 144 1.34 -13.29 -12.97
C LEU A 144 0.36 -14.15 -12.15
N THR A 145 0.38 -15.47 -12.37
CA THR A 145 -0.42 -16.42 -11.58
C THR A 145 -0.02 -16.39 -10.11
N THR A 146 1.27 -16.25 -9.81
CA THR A 146 1.76 -16.14 -8.42
C THR A 146 1.22 -14.87 -7.74
N TYR A 147 1.27 -13.71 -8.42
CA TYR A 147 0.65 -12.48 -7.89
C TYR A 147 -0.84 -12.65 -7.61
N GLU A 148 -1.58 -13.27 -8.54
CA GLU A 148 -3.02 -13.49 -8.41
C GLU A 148 -3.35 -14.46 -7.26
N ASN A 149 -2.59 -15.54 -7.11
CA ASN A 149 -2.76 -16.50 -6.01
C ASN A 149 -2.52 -15.83 -4.65
N ILE A 150 -1.47 -15.00 -4.54
CA ILE A 150 -1.20 -14.21 -3.35
C ILE A 150 -2.36 -13.25 -3.07
N CYS A 151 -2.84 -12.52 -4.08
CA CYS A 151 -3.96 -11.59 -3.92
C CYS A 151 -5.23 -12.30 -3.43
N LYS A 152 -5.58 -13.45 -4.02
CA LYS A 152 -6.72 -14.26 -3.60
C LYS A 152 -6.57 -14.79 -2.17
N LYS A 153 -5.36 -15.20 -1.76
CA LYS A 153 -5.10 -15.57 -0.36
C LYS A 153 -5.31 -14.39 0.58
N VAL A 154 -4.84 -13.19 0.21
CA VAL A 154 -5.02 -11.98 1.04
C VAL A 154 -6.50 -11.57 1.12
N GLU A 155 -7.26 -11.68 0.02
CA GLU A 155 -8.67 -11.25 -0.05
C GLU A 155 -9.64 -12.26 0.59
N PHE A 156 -9.46 -13.54 0.28
CA PHE A 156 -10.43 -14.61 0.59
C PHE A 156 -9.89 -15.68 1.53
N ASN A 157 -8.63 -15.59 1.98
CA ASN A 157 -7.96 -16.58 2.81
C ASN A 157 -7.89 -18.01 2.19
N VAL A 158 -8.02 -18.13 0.86
CA VAL A 158 -8.00 -19.42 0.15
C VAL A 158 -6.60 -20.02 0.04
N ARG A 159 -6.47 -21.34 0.14
CA ARG A 159 -5.18 -22.03 -0.06
C ARG A 159 -4.74 -21.96 -1.53
N TYR A 160 -3.44 -21.95 -1.75
CA TYR A 160 -2.82 -22.06 -3.06
C TYR A 160 -1.48 -22.79 -2.93
N ASP A 161 -1.04 -23.40 -4.01
CA ASP A 161 0.25 -24.09 -4.07
C ASP A 161 1.36 -23.12 -4.48
N ILE A 162 2.53 -23.30 -3.87
CA ILE A 162 3.75 -22.55 -4.19
C ILE A 162 4.14 -22.85 -5.64
N ILE A 163 4.33 -21.80 -6.43
CA ILE A 163 4.78 -21.89 -7.82
C ILE A 163 6.28 -21.59 -7.84
N GLU A 164 7.07 -22.56 -8.30
CA GLU A 164 8.49 -22.35 -8.52
C GLU A 164 8.69 -21.44 -9.74
N LEU A 165 9.19 -20.23 -9.49
CA LEU A 165 9.34 -19.23 -10.54
C LEU A 165 10.58 -19.47 -11.40
N PRO A 166 10.51 -19.25 -12.73
CA PRO A 166 11.67 -19.35 -13.60
C PRO A 166 12.71 -18.27 -13.26
N LYS A 167 13.98 -18.51 -13.59
CA LYS A 167 15.08 -17.59 -13.22
C LYS A 167 15.01 -16.29 -14.03
N LEU A 168 15.20 -15.17 -13.36
CA LEU A 168 15.37 -13.85 -13.97
C LEU A 168 16.86 -13.53 -14.01
N LYS A 169 17.52 -13.78 -15.16
CA LYS A 169 18.99 -13.70 -15.29
C LYS A 169 19.58 -12.40 -14.74
N GLU A 170 19.02 -11.26 -15.13
CA GLU A 170 19.55 -9.95 -14.75
C GLU A 170 18.99 -9.41 -13.43
N PHE A 171 17.87 -9.99 -12.94
CA PHE A 171 17.09 -9.49 -11.78
C PHE A 171 16.56 -10.63 -10.91
N GLN A 172 17.45 -11.54 -10.52
CA GLN A 172 17.11 -12.68 -9.66
C GLN A 172 16.51 -12.24 -8.30
N SER A 173 16.79 -11.01 -7.85
CA SER A 173 16.17 -10.40 -6.67
C SER A 173 14.65 -10.29 -6.78
N ILE A 174 14.08 -9.96 -7.94
CA ILE A 174 12.62 -9.89 -8.14
C ILE A 174 12.00 -11.26 -7.87
N ARG A 175 12.59 -12.30 -8.48
CA ARG A 175 12.19 -13.68 -8.25
C ARG A 175 12.28 -14.05 -6.78
N ASN A 176 13.42 -13.78 -6.14
CA ASN A 176 13.65 -14.17 -4.76
C ASN A 176 12.67 -13.50 -3.80
N GLU A 177 12.36 -12.21 -4.00
CA GLU A 177 11.38 -11.50 -3.18
C GLU A 177 9.96 -12.02 -3.42
N LEU A 178 9.56 -12.33 -4.66
CA LEU A 178 8.25 -12.92 -4.93
C LEU A 178 8.15 -14.36 -4.39
N MET A 179 9.21 -15.16 -4.48
CA MET A 179 9.32 -16.47 -3.81
C MET A 179 9.21 -16.34 -2.29
N LYS A 180 9.85 -15.35 -1.69
CA LYS A 180 9.74 -15.08 -0.25
C LYS A 180 8.31 -14.67 0.13
N LEU A 181 7.70 -13.80 -0.67
CA LEU A 181 6.33 -13.31 -0.43
C LEU A 181 5.30 -14.44 -0.47
N GLN A 182 5.39 -15.34 -1.46
CA GLN A 182 4.48 -16.49 -1.53
C GLN A 182 4.64 -17.40 -0.31
N ASN A 183 5.86 -17.62 0.18
CA ASN A 183 6.08 -18.44 1.39
C ASN A 183 5.48 -17.78 2.64
N LEU A 184 5.71 -16.48 2.83
CA LEU A 184 5.16 -15.72 3.96
C LEU A 184 3.63 -15.76 4.01
N ILE A 185 2.98 -15.67 2.85
CA ILE A 185 1.51 -15.62 2.75
C ILE A 185 0.89 -17.02 2.66
N GLY A 186 1.59 -17.98 2.05
CA GLY A 186 1.16 -19.36 1.87
C GLY A 186 1.13 -20.16 3.18
N TYR A 187 2.04 -19.89 4.11
CA TYR A 187 2.09 -20.58 5.41
C TYR A 187 0.88 -20.29 6.32
N LYS A 188 0.04 -19.30 5.98
CA LYS A 188 -1.12 -18.90 6.79
C LYS A 188 -2.32 -19.86 6.65
N ALA A 189 -2.11 -21.13 6.92
CA ALA A 189 -3.11 -22.19 6.84
C ALA A 189 -3.32 -22.95 8.16
N GLU A 190 -2.91 -22.42 9.32
CA GLU A 190 -3.19 -23.01 10.64
C GLU A 190 -3.04 -21.94 11.73
N THR A 191 -4.15 -21.30 12.13
CA THR A 191 -4.38 -20.68 13.45
C THR A 191 -5.81 -20.16 13.53
#